data_AF-A0A484GNC3-F1
#
_entry.id   AF-A0A484GNC3-F1
#
_cell.length_a   1.000
_cell.length_b   1.000
_cell.length_c   1.000
_cell.angle_alpha   90.00
_cell.angle_beta   90.00
_cell.angle_gamma   90.00
#
_symmetry.space_group_name_H-M   'P 1'
#
loop_
_entity.id
_entity.type
_entity.pdbx_description
1 polymer ?
#
loop_
_entity_poly.entity_id
_entity_poly.type
_entity_poly.pdbx_seq_one_letter_code
_entity_poly.pdbx_strand_id
1 'polypeptide(L)' 'CTFQLQGPNGTVESPGFPYGYPNYANCTWTITAEDQHRIQLVFQSFALEEDFDVLSVFDGP' A
#
# COMPACT_ATOMS: atom_id res chain seq x y z
N CYS A 1 -3.04 9.78 -5.58
CA CYS A 1 -3.72 9.29 -4.36
C CYS A 1 -2.71 9.34 -3.23
N THR A 2 -3.08 9.81 -2.05
CA THR A 2 -2.15 9.87 -0.91
C THR A 2 -2.92 9.61 0.36
N PHE A 3 -2.51 8.61 1.12
CA PHE A 3 -3.22 8.13 2.29
C PHE A 3 -2.27 7.99 3.48
N GLN A 4 -2.83 8.16 4.68
CA GLN A 4 -2.12 7.96 5.94
C GLN A 4 -2.84 6.91 6.76
N LEU A 5 -2.07 5.97 7.30
CA LEU A 5 -2.55 4.90 8.15
C LEU A 5 -1.79 4.97 9.47
N GLN A 6 -2.56 5.05 10.55
CA GLN A 6 -2.06 5.05 11.91
C GLN A 6 -2.93 4.11 12.73
N GLY A 7 -2.31 3.40 13.67
CA GLY A 7 -2.99 2.48 14.55
C GLY A 7 -2.35 1.09 14.55
N PRO A 8 -2.84 0.19 15.41
CA PRO A 8 -2.23 -1.12 15.62
C PRO A 8 -2.38 -2.05 14.42
N ASN A 9 -3.45 -1.89 13.62
CA ASN A 9 -3.76 -2.69 12.43
C ASN A 9 -4.44 -1.81 11.36
N GLY A 10 -4.36 -2.23 10.09
CA GLY A 10 -5.08 -1.58 8.99
C GLY A 10 -5.03 -2.42 7.71
N THR A 11 -5.83 -2.00 6.72
CA THR A 11 -5.88 -2.63 5.39
C THR A 11 -5.53 -1.58 4.34
N VAL A 12 -4.66 -1.96 3.41
CA VAL A 12 -4.33 -1.17 2.21
C VAL A 12 -4.96 -1.88 1.02
N GLU A 13 -5.70 -1.14 0.21
CA GLU A 13 -6.29 -1.63 -1.04
C GLU A 13 -5.87 -0.73 -2.19
N SER A 14 -5.69 -1.33 -3.36
CA SER A 14 -5.53 -0.55 -4.59
C SER A 14 -6.82 0.22 -4.88
N PRO A 15 -6.75 1.43 -5.49
CA PRO A 15 -7.96 2.15 -5.85
C PRO A 15 -8.82 1.29 -6.78
N GLY A 16 -10.09 1.12 -6.47
CA GLY A 16 -10.99 0.32 -7.31
C GLY A 16 -10.95 -1.20 -7.06
N PHE A 17 -10.17 -1.68 -6.09
CA PHE A 17 -10.31 -3.05 -5.60
C PHE A 17 -11.79 -3.33 -5.20
N PRO A 18 -12.38 -4.49 -5.56
CA PRO A 18 -11.77 -5.66 -6.19
C PRO A 18 -11.80 -5.67 -7.73
N TYR A 19 -12.29 -4.61 -8.38
CA TYR A 19 -12.57 -4.59 -9.82
C TYR A 19 -11.36 -4.23 -10.70
N GLY A 20 -10.31 -3.68 -10.12
CA GLY A 20 -9.07 -3.32 -10.80
C GLY A 20 -8.67 -1.86 -10.53
N TYR A 21 -7.38 -1.58 -10.64
CA TYR A 21 -6.85 -0.23 -10.46
C TYR A 21 -6.92 0.60 -11.74
N PRO A 22 -7.08 1.93 -11.65
CA PRO A 22 -7.15 2.78 -12.82
C PRO A 22 -5.77 2.92 -13.49
N ASN A 23 -5.78 3.14 -14.81
CA ASN A 23 -4.56 3.46 -15.55
C ASN A 23 -3.87 4.70 -14.95
N TYR A 24 -2.53 4.70 -14.97
CA TYR A 24 -1.70 5.79 -14.46
C TYR A 24 -1.88 6.08 -12.96
N ALA A 25 -2.37 5.10 -12.18
CA ALA A 25 -2.47 5.24 -10.74
C ALA A 25 -1.08 5.48 -10.12
N ASN A 26 -0.93 6.63 -9.47
CA ASN A 26 0.22 6.93 -8.63
C ASN A 26 -0.27 7.19 -7.20
N CYS A 27 -0.20 6.14 -6.38
CA CYS A 27 -0.67 6.15 -5.00
C CYS A 27 0.46 5.97 -4.01
N THR A 28 0.34 6.65 -2.88
CA THR A 28 1.24 6.49 -1.74
C THR A 28 0.44 6.27 -0.47
N TRP A 29 0.82 5.26 0.31
CA TRP A 29 0.32 5.03 1.66
C TRP A 29 1.47 5.21 2.63
N THR A 30 1.34 6.17 3.55
CA THR A 30 2.28 6.32 4.66
C THR A 30 1.72 5.58 5.86
N ILE A 31 2.42 4.54 6.31
CA ILE A 31 2.03 3.73 7.47
C ILE A 31 2.95 4.14 8.62
N THR A 32 2.38 4.64 9.71
CA THR A 32 3.13 5.03 10.91
C THR A 32 2.71 4.17 12.08
N ALA A 33 3.67 3.46 12.67
CA ALA A 33 3.49 2.74 13.92
C ALA A 33 3.88 3.65 15.11
N GLU A 34 3.33 3.35 16.29
CA GLU A 34 3.77 3.98 17.53
C GLU A 34 5.22 3.60 17.85
N ASP A 35 5.87 4.42 18.69
CA ASP A 35 7.23 4.17 19.14
C ASP A 35 7.38 2.75 19.69
N GLN A 36 8.54 2.14 19.41
CA GLN A 36 8.89 0.77 19.82
C GLN A 36 8.06 -0.35 19.19
N HIS A 37 7.21 -0.06 18.21
CA HIS A 37 6.49 -1.06 17.42
C HIS A 37 7.17 -1.32 16.07
N ARG A 38 6.81 -2.44 15.43
CA ARG A 38 7.28 -2.80 14.08
C ARG A 38 6.09 -2.97 13.16
N ILE A 39 6.26 -2.57 11.90
CA ILE A 39 5.26 -2.77 10.86
C ILE A 39 5.46 -4.15 10.23
N GLN A 40 4.40 -4.96 10.21
CA GLN A 40 4.34 -6.20 9.44
C GLN A 40 3.37 -6.00 8.28
N LEU A 41 3.83 -6.23 7.05
CA LEU A 41 3.01 -6.20 5.86
C LEU A 41 2.70 -7.62 5.39
N VAL A 42 1.44 -7.87 5.01
CA VAL A 42 0.98 -9.15 4.47
C VAL A 42 0.18 -8.89 3.20
N PHE A 43 0.65 -9.41 2.07
CA PHE A 43 -0.08 -9.36 0.81
C PHE A 43 -1.14 -10.46 0.77
N GLN A 44 -2.40 -10.09 1.00
CA GLN A 44 -3.53 -11.02 0.94
C GLN A 44 -3.98 -11.30 -0.50
N SER A 45 -3.86 -10.30 -1.38
CA SER A 45 -4.10 -10.40 -2.81
C SER A 45 -3.11 -9.51 -3.52
N PHE A 46 -2.45 -10.02 -4.57
CA PHE A 46 -1.44 -9.27 -5.31
C PHE A 46 -1.46 -9.68 -6.78
N ALA A 47 -1.81 -8.72 -7.65
CA ALA A 47 -1.79 -8.85 -9.09
C ALA A 47 -1.56 -7.45 -9.69
N LEU A 48 -0.54 -7.34 -10.54
CA LEU A 48 -0.18 -6.13 -11.29
C LEU A 48 0.02 -6.49 -12.76
N GLU A 49 -0.04 -5.50 -13.64
CA GLU A 49 0.33 -5.64 -15.05
C GLU A 49 1.84 -5.90 -15.17
N GLU A 50 2.21 -7.07 -15.68
CA GLU A 50 3.60 -7.48 -15.87
C GLU A 50 4.33 -6.49 -16.80
N ASP A 51 5.59 -6.20 -16.50
CA ASP A 51 6.46 -5.24 -17.22
C ASP A 51 6.05 -3.74 -17.18
N PHE A 52 4.84 -3.40 -16.74
CA PHE A 52 4.34 -2.02 -16.75
C PHE A 52 4.15 -1.41 -15.36
N ASP A 53 3.65 -2.20 -14.40
CA ASP A 53 3.27 -1.70 -13.08
C ASP A 53 4.15 -2.26 -11.96
N VAL A 54 4.42 -1.43 -10.95
CA VAL A 54 5.29 -1.79 -9.82
C VAL A 54 4.68 -1.33 -8.50
N LEU A 55 4.78 -2.18 -7.48
CA LEU A 55 4.63 -1.79 -6.09
C LEU A 55 5.99 -1.73 -5.41
N SER A 56 6.31 -0.58 -4.81
CA SER A 56 7.53 -0.38 -4.04
C SER A 56 7.22 -0.23 -2.56
N VAL A 57 7.95 -0.96 -1.72
CA VAL A 57 7.95 -0.80 -0.27
C VAL A 57 9.30 -0.21 0.12
N PHE A 58 9.27 0.94 0.80
CA PHE A 58 10.47 1.61 1.29
C PHE A 58 10.29 1.93 2.78
N ASP A 59 11.36 1.77 3.54
CA ASP A 59 11.45 2.42 4.85
C ASP A 59 11.59 3.92 4.61
N GLY A 60 11.01 4.76 5.48
CA GLY A 60 10.77 6.19 5.25
C GLY A 60 12.02 7.05 4.92
N PRO A 61 11.89 8.39 4.92
CA PRO A 61 13.02 9.29 4.71
C PRO A 61 14.17 9.08 5.71
#